data_AF-A0A2H9LF74-F1
#
_entry.id   AF-A0A2H9LF74-F1
#
_cell.length_a   1.000
_cell.length_b   1.000
_cell.length_c   1.000
_cell.angle_alpha   90.00
_cell.angle_beta   90.00
_cell.angle_gamma   90.00
#
_symmetry.space_group_name_H-M   'P 1'
#
loop_
_entity.id
_entity.type
_entity.pdbx_description
1 polymer ?
#
loop_
_entity_poly.entity_id
_entity_poly.type
_entity_poly.pdbx_seq_one_letter_code
_entity_poly.pdbx_strand_id
1 'polypeptide(L)'
;MWLVNGRAVRDLFYTDFTHGGNDKVYKFVPKYEIWLDDNLSPAERRFAAVHELYERNTMAYKKLCYDDSHDLASELELFYRHNPKNVMKRIRYEAHRAKDDC
;
A
#
# COMPACT_ATOMS: atom_id res chain seq x y z
N MET A 1 3.18 7.61 5.01
CA MET A 1 2.46 7.45 3.71
C MET A 1 2.68 8.72 2.93
N TRP A 2 3.16 8.57 1.71
CA TRP A 2 3.61 9.66 0.87
C TRP A 2 2.91 9.59 -0.48
N LEU A 3 2.50 10.76 -0.98
CA LEU A 3 2.09 10.90 -2.37
C LEU A 3 3.35 11.27 -3.17
N VAL A 4 3.73 10.45 -4.13
CA VAL A 4 4.99 10.62 -4.88
C VAL A 4 4.71 10.87 -6.35
N ASN A 5 5.67 11.49 -7.04
CA ASN A 5 5.62 11.65 -8.48
C ASN A 5 5.82 10.27 -9.15
N GLY A 6 4.72 9.62 -9.54
CA GLY A 6 4.78 8.26 -10.07
C GLY A 6 5.54 8.17 -11.39
N ARG A 7 5.52 9.23 -12.20
CA ARG A 7 6.33 9.31 -13.43
C ARG A 7 7.82 9.24 -13.11
N ALA A 8 8.29 10.06 -12.17
CA ALA A 8 9.68 10.04 -11.76
C ALA A 8 10.08 8.67 -11.18
N VAL A 9 9.19 8.00 -10.45
CA VAL A 9 9.43 6.64 -9.96
C VAL A 9 9.60 5.64 -11.11
N ARG A 10 8.71 5.69 -12.10
CA ARG A 10 8.80 4.81 -13.29
C ARG A 10 10.04 5.06 -14.13
N ASP A 11 10.41 6.32 -14.31
CA ASP A 11 11.54 6.70 -15.15
C ASP A 11 12.90 6.35 -14.50
N LEU A 12 12.98 6.37 -13.16
CA LEU A 12 14.26 6.25 -12.43
C LEU A 12 14.45 4.93 -11.68
N PHE A 13 13.37 4.27 -11.25
CA PHE A 13 13.46 3.11 -10.35
C PHE A 13 12.78 1.87 -10.93
N TYR A 14 11.52 1.97 -11.36
CA TYR A 14 10.75 0.80 -11.77
C TYR A 14 9.57 1.15 -12.69
N THR A 15 9.69 0.80 -13.98
CA THR A 15 8.74 1.15 -15.04
C THR A 15 7.30 0.73 -14.76
N ASP A 16 7.08 -0.37 -14.03
CA ASP A 16 5.74 -0.91 -13.76
C ASP A 16 5.10 -0.40 -12.45
N PHE A 17 5.67 0.62 -11.82
CA PHE A 17 5.06 1.30 -10.67
C PHE A 17 3.79 2.07 -11.10
N THR A 18 2.60 1.56 -10.77
CA THR A 18 1.32 2.09 -11.31
C THR A 18 0.29 2.52 -10.26
N HIS A 19 0.41 2.06 -9.02
CA HIS A 19 -0.55 2.37 -7.95
C HIS A 19 0.14 2.84 -6.68
N GLY A 20 1.10 2.06 -6.21
CA GLY A 20 1.81 2.31 -4.98
C GLY A 20 2.92 1.29 -4.75
N GLY A 21 3.51 1.38 -3.57
CA GLY A 21 4.54 0.44 -3.14
C GLY A 21 4.96 0.68 -1.69
N ASN A 22 5.61 -0.33 -1.11
CA ASN A 22 6.06 -0.29 0.28
C ASN A 22 7.48 -0.86 0.46
N ASP A 23 8.05 -0.60 1.63
CA ASP A 23 9.43 -0.95 1.99
C ASP A 23 9.72 -2.47 2.06
N LYS A 24 8.69 -3.32 2.01
CA LYS A 24 8.86 -4.79 2.02
C LYS A 24 8.96 -5.38 0.62
N VAL A 25 8.40 -4.70 -0.38
CA VAL A 25 8.43 -5.13 -1.78
C VAL A 25 9.54 -4.42 -2.54
N TYR A 26 9.61 -3.09 -2.43
CA TYR A 26 10.54 -2.29 -3.22
C TYR A 26 11.71 -1.79 -2.37
N LYS A 27 12.92 -2.21 -2.73
CA LYS A 27 14.16 -1.81 -2.02
C LYS A 27 14.46 -0.30 -2.10
N PHE A 28 13.91 0.40 -3.09
CA PHE A 28 14.06 1.85 -3.25
C PHE A 28 13.09 2.66 -2.38
N VAL A 29 12.05 2.02 -1.83
CA VAL A 29 11.14 2.68 -0.87
C VAL A 29 11.81 2.67 0.50
N PRO A 30 11.97 3.85 1.15
CA PRO A 30 12.60 3.91 2.47
C PRO A 30 11.86 3.07 3.52
N LYS A 31 12.58 2.57 4.52
CA LYS A 31 12.02 1.75 5.59
C LYS A 31 10.82 2.44 6.25
N TYR A 32 9.78 1.66 6.52
CA TYR A 32 8.52 2.13 7.12
C TYR A 32 7.68 3.09 6.26
N GLU A 33 8.03 3.26 4.99
CA GLU A 33 7.26 4.09 4.08
C GLU A 33 6.32 3.28 3.19
N ILE A 34 5.27 3.99 2.78
CA ILE A 34 4.30 3.56 1.77
C ILE A 34 4.15 4.74 0.83
N TRP A 35 4.33 4.48 -0.46
CA TRP A 35 4.24 5.44 -1.54
C TRP A 35 2.97 5.17 -2.34
N LEU A 36 2.27 6.24 -2.72
CA LEU A 36 1.11 6.22 -3.60
C LEU A 36 1.42 7.06 -4.83
N ASP A 37 1.03 6.56 -6.00
CA ASP A 37 1.17 7.28 -7.26
C ASP A 37 0.25 8.51 -7.31
N ASP A 38 0.81 9.68 -7.63
CA ASP A 38 0.08 10.93 -7.79
C ASP A 38 -0.87 10.93 -9.01
N ASN A 39 -0.68 10.03 -9.97
CA ASN A 39 -1.56 9.85 -11.10
C ASN A 39 -2.92 9.20 -10.72
N LEU A 40 -3.03 8.59 -9.54
CA LEU A 40 -4.30 8.03 -9.06
C LEU A 40 -5.29 9.13 -8.64
N SER A 41 -6.58 8.91 -8.89
CA SER A 41 -7.63 9.78 -8.36
C SER A 41 -7.71 9.72 -6.83
N PRO A 42 -8.24 10.74 -6.13
CA PRO A 42 -8.41 10.70 -4.67
C PRO A 42 -9.25 9.53 -4.13
N ALA A 43 -10.11 8.92 -4.97
CA ALA A 43 -10.85 7.72 -4.62
C ALA A 43 -9.95 6.48 -4.73
N GLU A 44 -9.27 6.32 -5.86
CA GLU A 44 -8.36 5.20 -6.13
C GLU A 44 -7.19 5.15 -5.14
N ARG A 45 -6.66 6.31 -4.74
CA ARG A 45 -5.62 6.40 -3.72
C ARG A 45 -6.00 5.75 -2.40
N ARG A 46 -7.29 5.70 -2.04
CA ARG A 46 -7.74 5.05 -0.79
C ARG A 46 -7.68 3.53 -0.91
N PHE A 47 -7.98 2.99 -2.08
CA PHE A 47 -7.90 1.56 -2.36
C PHE A 47 -6.45 1.10 -2.43
N ALA A 48 -5.60 1.84 -3.16
CA ALA A 48 -4.15 1.62 -3.14
C ALA A 48 -3.57 1.74 -1.72
N ALA A 49 -4.00 2.74 -0.93
CA ALA A 49 -3.54 2.88 0.45
C ALA A 49 -3.88 1.68 1.34
N VAL A 50 -5.11 1.15 1.27
CA VAL A 50 -5.48 -0.01 2.10
C VAL A 50 -4.74 -1.26 1.66
N HIS A 51 -4.52 -1.43 0.36
CA HIS A 51 -3.72 -2.51 -0.21
C HIS A 51 -2.30 -2.48 0.36
N GLU A 52 -1.57 -1.39 0.09
CA GLU A 52 -0.15 -1.26 0.45
C GLU A 52 0.09 -1.36 1.96
N LEU A 53 -0.80 -0.77 2.77
CA LEU A 53 -0.73 -0.88 4.22
C LEU A 53 -0.89 -2.32 4.69
N TYR A 54 -1.89 -3.02 4.15
CA TYR A 54 -2.19 -4.37 4.58
C TYR A 54 -1.14 -5.38 4.11
N GLU A 55 -0.71 -5.29 2.85
CA GLU A 55 0.38 -6.10 2.29
C GLU A 55 1.65 -5.93 3.13
N ARG A 56 2.11 -4.69 3.31
CA ARG A 56 3.29 -4.39 4.13
C ARG A 56 3.16 -4.96 5.55
N ASN A 57 2.01 -4.77 6.20
CA ASN A 57 1.80 -5.21 7.58
C ASN A 57 1.75 -6.75 7.70
N THR A 58 1.23 -7.45 6.71
CA THR A 58 1.20 -8.92 6.72
C THR A 58 2.60 -9.49 6.47
N MET A 59 3.36 -8.93 5.54
CA MET A 59 4.77 -9.30 5.34
C MET A 59 5.62 -8.99 6.58
N ALA A 60 5.48 -7.78 7.14
CA ALA A 60 6.31 -7.33 8.26
C ALA A 60 6.04 -8.09 9.56
N TYR A 61 4.76 -8.31 9.88
CA TYR A 61 4.36 -8.80 11.22
C TYR A 61 3.89 -10.24 11.23
N LYS A 62 3.15 -10.68 10.19
CA LYS A 62 2.71 -12.08 10.07
C LYS A 62 3.76 -12.97 9.39
N LYS A 63 4.83 -12.37 8.84
CA LYS A 63 5.92 -13.07 8.14
C LYS A 63 5.43 -13.90 6.95
N LEU A 64 4.33 -13.47 6.33
CA LEU A 64 3.87 -14.04 5.07
C LEU A 64 4.83 -13.67 3.93
N CYS A 65 4.90 -14.52 2.91
CA CYS A 65 5.65 -14.19 1.70
C CYS A 65 4.90 -13.11 0.91
N TYR A 66 5.58 -12.55 -0.10
CA TYR A 66 5.00 -11.51 -0.94
C TYR A 66 3.68 -11.97 -1.59
N ASP A 67 3.68 -13.14 -2.25
CA ASP A 67 2.52 -13.63 -2.99
C ASP A 67 1.27 -13.76 -2.09
N ASP A 68 1.42 -14.41 -0.92
CA ASP A 68 0.33 -14.56 0.06
C ASP A 68 -0.17 -13.19 0.56
N SER A 69 0.74 -12.27 0.86
CA SER A 69 0.41 -10.93 1.32
C SER A 69 -0.30 -10.10 0.25
N HIS A 70 0.15 -10.22 -0.99
CA HIS A 70 -0.38 -9.51 -2.14
C HIS A 70 -1.79 -10.00 -2.49
N ASP A 71 -2.02 -11.30 -2.48
CA ASP A 71 -3.33 -11.90 -2.74
C ASP A 71 -4.36 -11.45 -1.69
N LEU A 72 -4.01 -11.53 -0.40
CA LEU A 72 -4.90 -11.08 0.68
C LEU A 72 -5.15 -9.57 0.63
N ALA A 73 -4.17 -8.76 0.21
CA ALA A 73 -4.35 -7.32 0.01
C ALA A 73 -5.27 -7.01 -1.18
N SER A 74 -5.13 -7.76 -2.27
CA SER A 74 -5.98 -7.66 -3.46
C SER A 74 -7.44 -8.03 -3.16
N GLU A 75 -7.67 -9.12 -2.41
CA GLU A 75 -9.01 -9.50 -1.95
C GLU A 75 -9.65 -8.40 -1.09
N LEU A 76 -8.86 -7.82 -0.17
CA LEU A 76 -9.31 -6.75 0.70
C LEU A 76 -9.64 -5.47 -0.07
N GLU A 77 -8.79 -5.10 -1.02
CA GLU A 77 -9.01 -3.97 -1.91
C GLU A 77 -10.30 -4.17 -2.71
N LEU A 78 -10.48 -5.34 -3.33
CA LEU A 78 -11.67 -5.68 -4.10
C LEU A 78 -12.94 -5.59 -3.25
N PHE A 79 -12.88 -6.07 -2.01
CA PHE A 79 -13.98 -5.93 -1.06
C PHE A 79 -14.38 -4.46 -0.85
N TYR A 80 -13.40 -3.57 -0.63
CA TYR A 80 -13.68 -2.14 -0.42
C TYR A 80 -14.05 -1.40 -1.70
N ARG A 81 -13.61 -1.84 -2.88
CA ARG A 81 -14.07 -1.30 -4.16
C ARG A 81 -15.58 -1.52 -4.33
N HIS A 82 -16.07 -2.70 -3.98
CA HIS A 82 -17.50 -3.01 -3.98
C HIS A 82 -18.25 -2.41 -2.79
N ASN A 83 -17.57 -2.24 -1.66
CA ASN A 83 -18.15 -1.76 -0.40
C ASN A 83 -17.29 -0.64 0.21
N PRO A 84 -17.31 0.58 -0.36
CA PRO A 84 -16.39 1.66 0.05
C PRO A 84 -16.65 2.19 1.46
N LYS A 85 -17.75 1.76 2.10
CA LYS A 85 -18.05 2.09 3.49
C LYS A 85 -16.88 1.66 4.37
N ASN A 86 -16.45 2.57 5.23
CA ASN A 86 -15.42 2.33 6.24
C ASN A 86 -14.00 2.04 5.73
N VAL A 87 -13.68 2.17 4.43
CA VAL A 87 -12.29 2.00 3.94
C VAL A 87 -11.31 2.91 4.69
N MET A 88 -11.71 4.16 4.96
CA MET A 88 -10.92 5.12 5.75
C MET A 88 -10.73 4.70 7.21
N LYS A 89 -11.65 3.92 7.79
CA LYS A 89 -11.48 3.36 9.13
C LYS A 89 -10.43 2.25 9.10
N ARG A 90 -10.45 1.41 8.06
CA ARG A 90 -9.45 0.35 7.86
C ARG A 90 -8.05 0.90 7.62
N ILE A 91 -7.90 1.90 6.74
CA ILE A 91 -6.63 2.58 6.50
C ILE A 91 -6.03 3.11 7.81
N ARG A 92 -6.85 3.79 8.63
CA ARG A 92 -6.41 4.28 9.94
C ARG A 92 -5.97 3.14 10.85
N TYR A 93 -6.75 2.07 10.93
CA TYR A 93 -6.38 0.89 11.73
C TYR A 93 -5.01 0.32 11.32
N GLU A 94 -4.79 0.09 10.02
CA GLU A 94 -3.51 -0.45 9.53
C GLU A 94 -2.33 0.52 9.74
N ALA A 95 -2.58 1.83 9.61
CA ALA A 95 -1.56 2.86 9.84
C ALA A 95 -1.17 3.00 11.31
N HIS A 96 -2.10 2.80 12.25
CA HIS A 96 -1.80 2.78 13.68
C HIS A 96 -1.09 1.50 14.10
N ARG A 97 -1.52 0.35 13.56
CA ARG A 97 -0.85 -0.94 13.77
C ARG A 97 0.62 -0.91 13.35
N ALA A 98 0.98 -0.07 12.38
CA ALA A 98 2.37 0.13 11.98
C ALA A 98 3.22 0.95 12.98
N LYS A 99 2.59 1.75 13.86
CA LYS A 99 3.24 2.66 14.81
C LYS A 99 3.35 2.12 16.23
N ASP A 100 2.47 1.22 16.63
CA ASP A 100 2.37 0.78 18.03
C ASP A 100 3.53 -0.15 18.47
N ASP A 101 4.43 -0.52 17.57
CA ASP A 101 5.55 -1.44 17.83
C ASP A 101 6.93 -0.82 17.48
N CYS A 102 7.06 0.52 17.55
CA CYS A 102 8.32 1.27 17.45
C CYS A 102 9.01 1.44 18.81
#